data_AF-A0A973FJX2-F1
#
_entry.id   AF-A0A973FJX2-F1
#
_cell.length_a   1.000
_cell.length_b   1.000
_cell.length_c   1.000
_cell.angle_alpha   90.00
_cell.angle_beta   90.00
_cell.angle_gamma   90.00
#
_symmetry.space_group_name_H-M   'P 1'
#
loop_
_entity.id
_entity.type
_entity.pdbx_description
1 polymer ?
#
loop_
_entity_poly.entity_id
_entity_poly.type
_entity_poly.pdbx_seq_one_letter_code
_entity_poly.pdbx_strand_id
1 'polypeptide(L)' 'GTAAQAAAVALMRHTELDARRIAEEALRIASGICVYTNDVITVEEL' A
#
# COMPACT_ATOMS: atom_id res chain seq x y z
N GLY A 1 -6.18 0.52 -6.31
CA GLY A 1 -7.61 0.34 -5.97
C GLY A 1 -7.98 1.17 -4.75
N THR A 2 -9.28 1.31 -4.44
CA THR A 2 -9.78 2.16 -3.34
C THR A 2 -9.22 1.76 -1.98
N ALA A 3 -9.09 0.46 -1.69
CA ALA A 3 -8.50 -0.04 -0.44
C ALA A 3 -7.02 0.38 -0.29
N ALA A 4 -6.20 0.18 -1.32
CA ALA A 4 -4.80 0.60 -1.33
C ALA A 4 -4.66 2.11 -1.16
N GLN A 5 -5.49 2.91 -1.85
CA GLN A 5 -5.45 4.36 -1.73
C GLN A 5 -5.82 4.83 -0.31
N ALA A 6 -6.87 4.25 0.28
CA ALA A 6 -7.27 4.57 1.65
C ALA A 6 -6.17 4.21 2.66
N ALA A 7 -5.56 3.02 2.52
CA ALA A 7 -4.42 2.60 3.34
C ALA A 7 -3.22 3.55 3.19
N ALA A 8 -2.85 3.91 1.95
CA ALA A 8 -1.76 4.84 1.69
C ALA A 8 -2.01 6.21 2.33
N VAL A 9 -3.22 6.76 2.22
CA VAL A 9 -3.57 8.05 2.85
C VAL A 9 -3.48 7.98 4.37
N ALA A 10 -3.92 6.87 4.97
CA ALA A 10 -3.79 6.66 6.42
C ALA A 10 -2.32 6.58 6.85
N LEU A 11 -1.49 5.80 6.13
CA LEU A 11 -0.07 5.65 6.41
C LEU A 11 0.69 6.97 6.26
N MET A 12 0.41 7.74 5.20
CA MET A 12 0.99 9.08 4.99
C MET A 12 0.70 10.07 6.13
N ARG A 13 -0.44 9.93 6.82
CA ARG A 13 -0.88 10.87 7.86
C ARG A 13 -0.44 10.48 9.27
N HIS A 14 -0.18 9.21 9.50
CA HIS A 14 -0.01 8.65 10.84
C HIS A 14 1.32 7.93 11.06
N THR A 15 2.21 7.95 10.05
CA THR A 15 3.53 7.32 10.13
C THR A 15 4.57 8.22 9.48
N GLU A 16 5.84 7.95 9.78
CA GLU A 16 6.99 8.61 9.14
C GLU A 16 7.62 7.74 8.04
N LEU A 17 6.81 6.85 7.45
CA LEU A 17 7.28 5.97 6.38
C LEU A 17 7.63 6.76 5.12
N ASP A 18 8.65 6.30 4.42
CA ASP A 18 8.98 6.83 3.09
C ASP A 18 7.95 6.39 2.03
N ALA A 19 8.01 7.02 0.85
CA ALA A 19 7.04 6.76 -0.23
C ALA A 19 7.02 5.28 -0.66
N ARG A 20 8.19 4.63 -0.69
CA ARG A 20 8.33 3.21 -1.06
C ARG A 20 7.60 2.32 -0.07
N ARG A 21 7.82 2.53 1.23
CA ARG A 21 7.19 1.78 2.32
C ARG A 21 5.70 2.01 2.39
N ILE A 22 5.25 3.25 2.17
CA ILE A 22 3.81 3.56 2.11
C ILE A 22 3.16 2.78 0.97
N ALA A 23 3.77 2.75 -0.22
CA ALA A 23 3.24 2.01 -1.37
C ALA A 23 3.21 0.49 -1.12
N GLU A 24 4.29 -0.07 -0.58
CA GLU A 24 4.41 -1.49 -0.24
C GLU A 24 3.34 -1.92 0.79
N GLU A 25 3.23 -1.22 1.92
CA GLU A 25 2.29 -1.56 2.99
C GLU A 25 0.84 -1.33 2.57
N ALA A 26 0.56 -0.29 1.79
CA ALA A 26 -0.78 -0.04 1.27
C ALA A 26 -1.25 -1.16 0.33
N LEU A 27 -0.37 -1.68 -0.54
CA LEU A 27 -0.68 -2.80 -1.42
C LEU A 27 -0.83 -4.11 -0.64
N ARG A 28 0.00 -4.31 0.41
CA ARG A 28 -0.09 -5.47 1.30
C ARG A 28 -1.39 -5.49 2.11
N ILE A 29 -1.89 -4.34 2.56
CA ILE A 29 -3.22 -4.24 3.18
C ILE A 29 -4.31 -4.55 2.14
N ALA A 30 -4.17 -4.02 0.93
CA ALA A 30 -5.16 -4.24 -0.12
C ALA A 30 -5.25 -5.71 -0.58
N SER A 31 -4.15 -6.47 -0.55
CA SER A 31 -4.16 -7.89 -0.91
C SER A 31 -4.95 -8.77 0.06
N GLY A 32 -5.09 -8.35 1.32
CA GLY A 32 -5.96 -9.02 2.29
C GLY A 32 -7.46 -8.74 2.11
N ILE A 33 -7.84 -7.77 1.25
CA ILE A 33 -9.22 -7.28 1.10
C ILE A 33 -9.76 -7.53 -0.31
N CYS A 34 -8.94 -7.29 -1.33
CA CYS A 34 -9.35 -7.32 -2.73
C CYS A 34 -9.05 -8.67 -3.36
N VAL A 35 -10.08 -9.39 -3.79
CA VAL A 35 -9.95 -10.71 -4.44
C VAL A 35 -9.11 -10.71 -5.73
N TYR A 36 -8.86 -9.54 -6.32
CA TYR A 36 -8.05 -9.36 -7.53
C TYR A 36 -6.63 -8.85 -7.25
N THR A 37 -6.25 -8.73 -5.98
CA THR A 37 -4.92 -8.26 -5.57
C THR A 37 -4.30 -9.31 -4.67
N ASN A 38 -3.15 -9.83 -5.06
CA ASN A 38 -2.40 -10.81 -4.26
C ASN A 38 -1.27 -10.11 -3.47
N ASP A 39 -0.55 -10.87 -2.67
CA ASP A 39 0.52 -10.42 -1.78
C ASP A 39 1.91 -10.40 -2.43
N VAL A 40 2.01 -10.75 -3.71
CA VAL A 40 3.25 -10.67 -4.49
C VAL A 40 3.38 -9.26 -5.04
N ILE A 41 4.18 -8.42 -4.36
CA ILE A 41 4.29 -6.99 -4.63
C ILE A 41 5.71 -6.66 -5.13
N THR A 42 5.78 -5.95 -6.26
CA THR A 42 7.02 -5.35 -6.77
C THR A 42 6.89 -3.84 -6.69
N VAL A 43 7.92 -3.16 -6.15
CA VAL A 43 7.96 -1.71 -5.99
C VAL A 43 9.15 -1.16 -6.75
N GLU A 44 8.89 -0.22 -7.65
CA GLU A 44 9.90 0.51 -8.43
C GLU A 44 10.04 1.93 -7.88
N GLU A 45 11.25 2.48 -7.89
CA GLU A 45 11.58 3.83 -7.38
C GLU A 45 12.49 4.59 -8.38
N LEU A 46 12.50 5.92 -8.29
CA LEU A 46 13.24 6.83 -9.21
C LEU A 46 14.62 7.20 -8.68
#